data_AF-A0A3D5L1K9-F1
#
_entry.id   AF-A0A3D5L1K9-F1
#
_cell.length_a   1.000
_cell.length_b   1.000
_cell.length_c   1.000
_cell.angle_alpha   90.00
_cell.angle_beta   90.00
_cell.angle_gamma   90.00
#
_symmetry.space_group_name_H-M   'P 1'
#
loop_
_entity.id
_entity.type
_entity.pdbx_description
1 polymer ?
#
loop_
_entity_poly.entity_id
_entity_poly.type
_entity_poly.pdbx_seq_one_letter_code
_entity_poly.pdbx_strand_id
1 'polypeptide(L)'
;QAFFTLSIGIGAMLIFGSYIGQDRSLTGEAATITALDTFVALMAGFIIIPACFAFGINPDSGPSLIFITIPNLFSQMAGGRIWGALFFLFLSFAALTTVIAVFQNIVAFAGDLFSWSTKKSVFFNAVLVSLLSLPCVFGYNIWSAFQPLGAGTSVLDLEDFIVSENLLPLGSLAFVLFCTRKNGWGWENFLSEADAGKGRKFFYHRFYMTWIVPALIIFVYLKGYWDLFSPQGTKVLAFWMTIAVLLLLFILVTAMPGKKQRAKSAE
;
A
#
# COMPACT_ATOMS: atom_id res chain seq x y z
N GLN A 1 -1.09 7.02 -1.87
CA GLN A 1 -1.96 6.93 -0.68
C GLN A 1 -3.02 5.84 -0.71
N ALA A 2 -4.00 5.84 -1.64
CA ALA A 2 -5.13 4.90 -1.59
C ALA A 2 -4.71 3.42 -1.54
N PHE A 3 -3.70 3.02 -2.31
CA PHE A 3 -3.17 1.66 -2.27
C PHE A 3 -2.50 1.29 -0.94
N PHE A 4 -1.77 2.25 -0.35
CA PHE A 4 -1.03 2.06 0.89
C PHE A 4 -1.95 1.91 2.10
N THR A 5 -2.91 2.83 2.27
CA THR A 5 -3.83 2.81 3.42
C THR A 5 -4.70 1.54 3.44
N LEU A 6 -5.12 1.07 2.26
CA LEU A 6 -5.86 -0.19 2.12
C LEU A 6 -4.96 -1.44 2.01
N SER A 7 -3.63 -1.29 2.04
CA SER A 7 -2.66 -2.38 1.92
C SER A 7 -2.87 -3.30 0.70
N ILE A 8 -3.22 -2.71 -0.44
CA ILE A 8 -3.52 -3.44 -1.68
C ILE A 8 -2.35 -3.40 -2.66
N GLY A 9 -2.05 -4.55 -3.29
CA GLY A 9 -1.00 -4.67 -4.31
C GLY A 9 0.19 -5.55 -3.91
N ILE A 10 0.45 -5.73 -2.61
CA ILE A 10 1.55 -6.57 -2.10
C ILE A 10 1.09 -7.88 -1.43
N GLY A 11 -0.16 -8.28 -1.64
CA GLY A 11 -0.71 -9.54 -1.13
C GLY A 11 -1.07 -9.54 0.36
N ALA A 12 -0.86 -8.46 1.11
CA ALA A 12 -1.23 -8.37 2.53
C ALA A 12 -2.71 -8.72 2.78
N MET A 13 -3.61 -8.16 1.97
CA MET A 13 -5.05 -8.47 2.06
C MET A 13 -5.40 -9.89 1.58
N LEU A 14 -4.59 -10.52 0.72
CA LEU A 14 -4.83 -11.91 0.30
C LEU A 14 -4.58 -12.89 1.45
N ILE A 15 -3.59 -12.61 2.30
CA ILE A 15 -3.32 -13.44 3.47
C ILE A 15 -4.50 -13.38 4.43
N PHE A 16 -5.03 -12.19 4.73
CA PHE A 16 -6.25 -12.11 5.54
C PHE A 16 -7.46 -12.74 4.87
N GLY A 17 -7.59 -12.58 3.55
CA GLY A 17 -8.61 -13.28 2.75
C GLY A 17 -8.48 -14.80 2.88
N SER A 18 -7.28 -15.37 2.96
CA SER A 18 -7.08 -16.82 3.08
C SER A 18 -7.59 -17.40 4.42
N TYR A 19 -7.73 -16.56 5.44
CA TYR A 19 -8.27 -16.95 6.75
C TYR A 19 -9.77 -16.66 6.89
N ILE A 20 -10.40 -16.00 5.90
CA ILE A 20 -11.84 -15.73 5.94
C ILE A 20 -12.62 -16.99 5.51
N GLY A 21 -13.66 -17.34 6.26
CA GLY A 21 -14.61 -18.36 5.84
C GLY A 21 -15.52 -17.87 4.71
N GLN A 22 -16.24 -18.78 4.07
CA GLN A 22 -17.20 -18.47 3.00
C GLN A 22 -18.60 -18.08 3.51
N ASP A 23 -18.72 -17.62 4.76
CA ASP A 23 -20.00 -17.25 5.37
C ASP A 23 -20.52 -15.89 4.89
N ARG A 24 -19.61 -14.97 4.52
CA ARG A 24 -19.94 -13.60 4.08
C ARG A 24 -19.30 -13.27 2.73
N SER A 25 -20.03 -12.50 1.92
CA SER A 25 -19.56 -12.02 0.61
C SER A 25 -18.38 -11.05 0.75
N LEU A 26 -17.36 -11.19 -0.09
CA LEU A 26 -16.16 -10.36 -0.04
C LEU A 26 -16.45 -8.88 -0.36
N THR A 27 -17.43 -8.59 -1.21
CA THR A 27 -17.80 -7.20 -1.56
C THR A 27 -18.30 -6.42 -0.33
N GLY A 28 -19.04 -7.07 0.56
CA GLY A 28 -19.52 -6.46 1.80
C GLY A 28 -18.38 -6.12 2.77
N GLU A 29 -17.43 -7.05 2.93
CA GLU A 29 -16.23 -6.83 3.77
C GLU A 29 -15.35 -5.72 3.20
N ALA A 30 -15.07 -5.77 1.89
CA ALA A 30 -14.25 -4.75 1.22
C ALA A 30 -14.85 -3.34 1.35
N ALA A 31 -16.17 -3.20 1.19
CA ALA A 31 -16.86 -1.93 1.36
C ALA A 31 -16.77 -1.41 2.81
N THR A 32 -16.88 -2.31 3.79
CA THR A 32 -16.81 -1.96 5.22
C THR A 32 -15.39 -1.51 5.59
N ILE A 33 -14.37 -2.25 5.17
CA ILE A 33 -12.96 -1.90 5.40
C ILE A 33 -12.66 -0.54 4.77
N THR A 34 -13.06 -0.34 3.51
CA THR A 34 -12.82 0.93 2.79
C THR A 34 -13.51 2.11 3.48
N ALA A 35 -14.75 1.94 3.93
CA ALA A 35 -15.50 2.98 4.61
C ALA A 35 -14.88 3.35 5.97
N LEU A 36 -14.47 2.36 6.76
CA LEU A 36 -13.84 2.58 8.06
C LEU A 36 -12.47 3.27 7.92
N ASP A 37 -11.63 2.79 6.98
CA ASP A 37 -10.33 3.41 6.68
C ASP A 37 -10.51 4.88 6.26
N THR A 38 -11.41 5.14 5.31
CA THR A 38 -11.69 6.50 4.82
C THR A 38 -12.22 7.39 5.95
N PHE A 39 -13.13 6.89 6.78
CA PHE A 39 -13.70 7.63 7.90
C PHE A 39 -12.61 8.06 8.90
N VAL A 40 -11.73 7.14 9.30
CA VAL A 40 -10.63 7.44 10.22
C VAL A 40 -9.65 8.41 9.59
N ALA A 41 -9.31 8.26 8.30
CA ALA A 41 -8.44 9.18 7.58
C ALA A 41 -9.01 10.61 7.52
N LEU A 42 -10.32 10.75 7.27
CA LEU A 42 -11.00 12.05 7.28
C LEU A 42 -11.01 12.68 8.69
N MET A 43 -11.29 11.89 9.72
CA MET A 43 -11.22 12.37 11.12
C MET A 43 -9.82 12.87 11.47
N ALA A 44 -8.77 12.12 11.10
CA ALA A 44 -7.39 12.54 11.33
C ALA A 44 -7.08 13.86 10.60
N GLY A 45 -7.51 14.00 9.34
CA GLY A 45 -7.35 15.24 8.58
C GLY A 45 -8.05 16.44 9.23
N PHE A 46 -9.30 16.26 9.69
CA PHE A 46 -10.05 17.31 10.39
C PHE A 46 -9.48 17.70 11.74
N ILE A 47 -8.69 16.85 12.39
CA ILE A 47 -8.01 17.17 13.64
C ILE A 47 -6.67 17.86 13.36
N ILE A 48 -5.85 17.27 12.46
CA ILE A 48 -4.46 17.69 12.25
C ILE A 48 -4.39 19.01 11.49
N ILE A 49 -5.15 19.18 10.40
CA ILE A 49 -5.03 20.36 9.54
C ILE A 49 -5.39 21.66 10.28
N PRO A 50 -6.53 21.76 11.00
CA PRO A 50 -6.83 22.97 11.76
C PRO A 50 -5.81 23.26 12.86
N ALA A 51 -5.29 22.21 13.53
CA ALA A 51 -4.24 22.37 14.52
C ALA A 51 -2.95 22.95 13.89
N CYS A 52 -2.55 22.48 12.70
CA CYS A 52 -1.41 23.03 11.98
C CYS A 52 -1.56 24.55 11.75
N PHE A 53 -2.72 24.98 11.23
CA PHE A 53 -2.99 26.40 11.01
C PHE A 53 -3.06 27.22 12.30
N ALA A 54 -3.66 26.67 13.36
CA ALA A 54 -3.77 27.35 14.66
C ALA A 54 -2.40 27.63 15.30
N PHE A 55 -1.41 26.75 15.08
CA PHE A 55 -0.08 26.86 15.67
C PHE A 55 1.00 27.31 14.67
N GLY A 56 0.61 27.73 13.46
CA GLY A 56 1.55 28.21 12.44
C GLY A 56 2.51 27.13 11.95
N ILE A 57 2.11 25.85 12.01
CA ILE A 57 2.92 24.73 11.54
C ILE A 57 2.51 24.40 10.10
N ASN A 58 3.50 24.18 9.24
CA ASN A 58 3.26 23.82 7.85
C ASN A 58 2.67 22.39 7.80
N PRO A 59 1.44 22.18 7.27
CA PRO A 59 0.83 20.84 7.16
C PRO A 59 1.62 19.89 6.25
N ASP A 60 2.48 20.41 5.37
CA ASP A 60 3.28 19.62 4.43
C ASP A 60 4.64 19.17 5.02
N SER A 61 4.79 19.16 6.35
CA SER A 61 6.05 18.80 7.05
C SER A 61 6.35 17.29 7.11
N GLY A 62 5.57 16.47 6.39
CA GLY A 62 5.78 15.03 6.28
C GLY A 62 5.67 14.27 7.62
N PRO A 63 6.42 13.17 7.81
CA PRO A 63 6.34 12.32 9.01
C PRO A 63 6.61 13.06 10.33
N SER A 64 7.39 14.15 10.27
CA SER A 64 7.71 14.96 11.44
C SER A 64 6.50 15.69 12.03
N LEU A 65 5.42 15.87 11.25
CA LEU A 65 4.22 16.59 11.65
C LEU A 65 3.57 15.99 12.90
N ILE A 66 3.47 14.66 12.97
CA ILE A 66 2.85 13.97 14.12
C ILE A 66 3.70 14.16 15.38
N PHE A 67 5.02 14.22 15.25
CA PHE A 67 5.95 14.32 16.39
C PHE A 67 6.25 15.76 16.81
N ILE A 68 5.89 16.76 16.00
CA ILE A 68 6.08 18.18 16.30
C ILE A 68 4.74 18.86 16.57
N THR A 69 3.79 18.76 15.64
CA THR A 69 2.50 19.47 15.71
C THR A 69 1.65 19.01 16.87
N ILE A 70 1.50 17.70 17.02
CA ILE A 70 0.54 17.13 17.97
C ILE A 70 1.01 17.33 19.43
N PRO A 71 2.29 17.14 19.79
CA PRO A 71 2.77 17.50 21.12
C PRO A 71 2.63 19.00 21.45
N ASN A 72 2.88 19.89 20.48
CA ASN A 72 2.72 21.33 20.66
C ASN A 72 1.26 21.77 20.81
N LEU A 73 0.33 21.06 20.16
CA LEU A 73 -1.11 21.21 20.40
C LEU A 73 -1.45 20.82 21.83
N PHE A 74 -1.03 19.64 22.27
CA PHE A 74 -1.38 19.15 23.60
C PHE A 74 -0.78 19.99 24.72
N SER A 75 0.42 20.55 24.56
CA SER A 75 1.05 21.39 25.59
C SER A 75 0.24 22.65 25.93
N GLN A 76 -0.62 23.10 25.02
CA GLN A 76 -1.49 24.27 25.18
C GLN A 76 -2.90 23.92 25.67
N MET A 77 -3.24 22.63 25.72
CA MET A 77 -4.53 22.15 26.20
C MET A 77 -4.50 21.90 27.71
N ALA A 78 -5.61 22.23 28.39
CA ALA A 78 -5.81 21.79 29.78
C ALA A 78 -5.75 20.25 29.85
N GLY A 79 -4.92 19.73 30.76
CA GLY A 79 -4.69 18.28 30.84
C GLY A 79 -3.87 17.70 29.67
N GLY A 80 -3.14 18.55 28.92
CA GLY A 80 -2.35 18.18 27.74
C GLY A 80 -1.50 16.92 27.86
N ARG A 81 -0.87 16.68 29.02
CA ARG A 81 -0.10 15.47 29.29
C ARG A 81 -0.93 14.19 29.19
N ILE A 82 -2.18 14.22 29.66
CA ILE A 82 -3.10 13.08 29.59
C ILE A 82 -3.48 12.82 28.13
N TRP A 83 -3.88 13.87 27.41
CA TRP A 83 -4.24 13.76 25.99
C TRP A 83 -3.09 13.29 25.11
N GLY A 84 -1.88 13.82 25.34
CA GLY A 84 -0.66 13.37 24.67
C GLY A 84 -0.32 11.92 24.98
N ALA A 85 -0.40 11.51 26.25
CA ALA A 85 -0.15 10.12 26.63
C ALA A 85 -1.14 9.15 25.96
N LEU A 86 -2.44 9.48 25.97
CA LEU A 86 -3.46 8.68 25.30
C LEU A 86 -3.27 8.63 23.78
N PHE A 87 -2.94 9.76 23.16
CA PHE A 87 -2.68 9.82 21.72
C PHE A 87 -1.53 8.90 21.31
N PHE A 88 -0.37 9.01 21.96
CA PHE A 88 0.78 8.17 21.61
C PHE A 88 0.57 6.70 21.98
N LEU A 89 -0.21 6.41 23.03
CA LEU A 89 -0.61 5.04 23.36
C LEU A 89 -1.46 4.44 22.24
N PHE A 90 -2.51 5.13 21.78
CA PHE A 90 -3.36 4.64 20.70
C PHE A 90 -2.65 4.63 19.34
N LEU A 91 -1.79 5.61 19.06
CA LEU A 91 -0.93 5.60 17.88
C LEU A 91 0.00 4.37 17.90
N SER A 92 0.53 4.01 19.06
CA SER A 92 1.37 2.80 19.22
C SER A 92 0.55 1.54 18.97
N PHE A 93 -0.69 1.44 19.48
CA PHE A 93 -1.56 0.30 19.18
C PHE A 93 -1.89 0.21 17.68
N ALA A 94 -2.23 1.31 17.03
CA ALA A 94 -2.51 1.33 15.60
C ALA A 94 -1.28 0.93 14.75
N ALA A 95 -0.09 1.41 15.12
CA ALA A 95 1.16 1.02 14.48
C ALA A 95 1.46 -0.47 14.70
N LEU A 96 1.31 -0.98 15.93
CA LEU A 96 1.53 -2.38 16.28
C LEU A 96 0.59 -3.32 15.51
N THR A 97 -0.70 -2.99 15.41
CA THR A 97 -1.65 -3.82 14.63
C THR A 97 -1.28 -3.89 13.16
N THR A 98 -0.78 -2.78 12.59
CA THR A 98 -0.32 -2.73 11.19
C THR A 98 0.94 -3.58 11.00
N VAL A 99 1.90 -3.48 11.91
CA VAL A 99 3.13 -4.28 11.87
C VAL A 99 2.82 -5.78 12.00
N ILE A 100 1.91 -6.17 12.90
CA ILE A 100 1.48 -7.57 13.05
C ILE A 100 0.88 -8.09 11.74
N ALA A 101 0.06 -7.29 11.06
CA ALA A 101 -0.52 -7.64 9.77
C ALA A 101 0.53 -7.91 8.69
N VAL A 102 1.51 -7.02 8.56
CA VAL A 102 2.61 -7.17 7.60
C VAL A 102 3.49 -8.38 7.96
N PHE A 103 3.80 -8.57 9.25
CA PHE A 103 4.57 -9.73 9.71
C PHE A 103 3.86 -11.04 9.42
N GLN A 104 2.55 -11.11 9.60
CA GLN A 104 1.76 -12.31 9.30
C GLN A 104 1.89 -12.69 7.82
N ASN A 105 1.92 -11.71 6.91
CA ASN A 105 2.16 -11.97 5.48
C ASN A 105 3.51 -12.63 5.23
N ILE A 106 4.59 -12.11 5.82
CA ILE A 106 5.93 -12.66 5.65
C ILE A 106 6.06 -14.05 6.30
N VAL A 107 5.40 -14.26 7.45
CA VAL A 107 5.38 -15.56 8.15
C VAL A 107 4.63 -16.61 7.34
N ALA A 108 3.46 -16.28 6.78
CA ALA A 108 2.69 -17.17 5.92
C ALA A 108 3.50 -17.54 4.66
N PHE A 109 4.10 -16.55 4.00
CA PHE A 109 4.97 -16.78 2.85
C PHE A 109 6.15 -17.74 3.17
N ALA A 110 6.80 -17.56 4.32
CA ALA A 110 7.90 -18.45 4.73
C ALA A 110 7.43 -19.88 5.05
N GLY A 111 6.20 -20.04 5.56
CA GLY A 111 5.56 -21.34 5.75
C GLY A 111 5.28 -22.03 4.41
N ASP A 112 4.64 -21.33 3.48
CA ASP A 112 4.21 -21.91 2.21
C ASP A 112 5.38 -22.25 1.27
N LEU A 113 6.38 -21.36 1.18
CA LEU A 113 7.49 -21.51 0.24
C LEU A 113 8.65 -22.34 0.81
N PHE A 114 8.97 -22.17 2.09
CA PHE A 114 10.14 -22.79 2.71
C PHE A 114 9.77 -23.88 3.74
N SER A 115 8.48 -24.13 3.99
CA SER A 115 8.01 -25.09 4.99
C SER A 115 8.56 -24.83 6.39
N TRP A 116 8.78 -23.54 6.74
CA TRP A 116 9.28 -23.17 8.05
C TRP A 116 8.19 -23.24 9.11
N SER A 117 8.56 -23.61 10.34
CA SER A 117 7.67 -23.50 11.48
C SER A 117 7.42 -22.03 11.84
N THR A 118 6.23 -21.71 12.36
CA THR A 118 5.86 -20.34 12.76
C THR A 118 6.91 -19.69 13.67
N LYS A 119 7.43 -20.43 14.66
CA LYS A 119 8.46 -19.93 15.58
C LYS A 119 9.74 -19.52 14.86
N LYS A 120 10.20 -20.35 13.91
CA LYS A 120 11.39 -20.06 13.10
C LYS A 120 11.15 -18.83 12.23
N SER A 121 10.01 -18.77 11.54
CA SER A 121 9.64 -17.62 10.69
C SER A 121 9.57 -16.32 11.48
N VAL A 122 8.91 -16.32 12.65
CA VAL A 122 8.81 -15.12 13.50
C VAL A 122 10.19 -14.67 13.96
N PHE A 123 11.02 -15.57 14.51
CA PHE A 123 12.34 -15.18 15.02
C PHE A 123 13.25 -14.64 13.90
N PHE A 124 13.31 -15.35 12.77
CA PHE A 124 14.12 -14.93 11.63
C PHE A 124 13.66 -13.57 11.08
N ASN A 125 12.36 -13.39 10.86
CA ASN A 125 11.82 -12.14 10.34
C ASN A 125 11.96 -10.99 11.35
N ALA A 126 11.83 -11.24 12.65
CA ALA A 126 12.04 -10.20 13.67
C ALA A 126 13.45 -9.64 13.63
N VAL A 127 14.46 -10.52 13.54
CA VAL A 127 15.87 -10.11 13.40
C VAL A 127 16.08 -9.39 12.06
N LEU A 128 15.60 -9.98 10.97
CA LEU A 128 15.83 -9.46 9.62
C LEU A 128 15.17 -8.08 9.42
N VAL A 129 13.90 -7.92 9.77
CA VAL A 129 13.18 -6.64 9.64
C VAL A 129 13.80 -5.57 10.54
N SER A 130 14.22 -5.92 11.76
CA SER A 130 14.92 -4.97 12.64
C SER A 130 16.19 -4.45 11.98
N LEU A 131 17.01 -5.33 11.41
CA LEU A 131 18.24 -4.94 10.71
C LEU A 131 17.95 -4.15 9.43
N LEU A 132 16.97 -4.57 8.63
CA LEU A 132 16.57 -3.91 7.39
C LEU A 132 15.90 -2.55 7.62
N SER A 133 15.42 -2.25 8.84
CA SER A 133 14.88 -0.94 9.21
C SER A 133 15.96 0.09 9.59
N LEU A 134 17.19 -0.36 9.91
CA LEU A 134 18.28 0.54 10.31
C LEU A 134 18.67 1.57 9.23
N PRO A 135 18.70 1.25 7.92
CA PRO A 135 18.91 2.23 6.87
C PRO A 135 17.99 3.45 6.96
N CYS A 136 16.69 3.27 7.22
CA CYS A 136 15.75 4.36 7.44
C CYS A 136 16.13 5.22 8.65
N VAL A 137 16.48 4.59 9.78
CA VAL A 137 16.91 5.30 11.01
C VAL A 137 18.18 6.11 10.75
N PHE A 138 19.14 5.53 10.03
CA PHE A 138 20.39 6.20 9.68
C PHE A 138 20.18 7.30 8.65
N GLY A 139 19.22 7.16 7.72
CA GLY A 139 18.85 8.17 6.74
C GLY A 139 18.44 9.51 7.35
N TYR A 140 17.81 9.50 8.53
CA TYR A 140 17.47 10.71 9.29
C TYR A 140 18.60 11.22 10.20
N ASN A 141 19.78 10.59 10.17
CA ASN A 141 20.89 10.91 11.06
C ASN A 141 22.23 10.85 10.31
N ILE A 142 23.04 9.81 10.55
CA ILE A 142 24.41 9.67 10.03
C ILE A 142 24.49 9.54 8.50
N TRP A 143 23.41 9.13 7.84
CA TRP A 143 23.30 9.02 6.38
C TRP A 143 22.43 10.14 5.79
N SER A 144 22.22 11.26 6.49
CA SER A 144 21.44 12.41 6.01
C SER A 144 21.95 13.02 4.69
N ALA A 145 23.22 12.81 4.35
CA ALA A 145 23.80 13.22 3.06
C ALA A 145 23.46 12.25 1.90
N PHE A 146 22.96 11.05 2.18
CA PHE A 146 22.53 10.09 1.17
C PHE A 146 21.10 10.40 0.73
N GLN A 147 20.99 11.05 -0.42
CA GLN A 147 19.72 11.56 -0.97
C GLN A 147 19.41 10.86 -2.31
N PRO A 148 18.95 9.60 -2.28
CA PRO A 148 18.93 8.69 -3.44
C PRO A 148 17.97 9.10 -4.56
N LEU A 149 16.93 9.89 -4.24
CA LEU A 149 15.90 10.32 -5.18
C LEU A 149 15.98 11.80 -5.53
N GLY A 150 17.09 12.47 -5.19
CA GLY A 150 17.31 13.89 -5.43
C GLY A 150 17.41 14.71 -4.15
N ALA A 151 17.64 16.01 -4.31
CA ALA A 151 17.91 16.91 -3.19
C ALA A 151 16.78 16.91 -2.15
N GLY A 152 17.14 16.74 -0.88
CA GLY A 152 16.19 16.73 0.24
C GLY A 152 15.49 15.38 0.49
N THR A 153 15.80 14.34 -0.28
CA THR A 153 15.28 12.99 -0.05
C THR A 153 16.15 12.21 0.94
N SER A 154 15.57 11.19 1.55
CA SER A 154 16.18 10.29 2.52
C SER A 154 16.01 8.84 2.10
N VAL A 155 16.53 7.91 2.90
CA VAL A 155 16.34 6.47 2.68
C VAL A 155 14.86 6.09 2.73
N LEU A 156 14.07 6.72 3.60
CA LEU A 156 12.63 6.44 3.70
C LEU A 156 11.91 6.77 2.40
N ASP A 157 12.27 7.86 1.74
CA ASP A 157 11.67 8.26 0.46
C ASP A 157 11.98 7.24 -0.64
N LEU A 158 13.16 6.63 -0.62
CA LEU A 158 13.50 5.54 -1.53
C LEU A 158 12.65 4.30 -1.28
N GLU A 159 12.50 3.90 -0.02
CA GLU A 159 11.66 2.76 0.34
C GLU A 159 10.19 3.01 -0.03
N ASP A 160 9.68 4.21 0.25
CA ASP A 160 8.32 4.61 -0.14
C ASP A 160 8.15 4.62 -1.67
N PHE A 161 9.13 5.13 -2.42
CA PHE A 161 9.10 5.06 -3.89
C PHE A 161 9.07 3.62 -4.42
N ILE A 162 9.83 2.70 -3.80
CA ILE A 162 9.82 1.29 -4.20
C ILE A 162 8.47 0.65 -3.89
N VAL A 163 7.88 0.94 -2.72
CA VAL A 163 6.64 0.28 -2.29
C VAL A 163 5.40 1.00 -2.79
N SER A 164 5.21 2.26 -2.41
CA SER A 164 4.02 3.08 -2.66
C SER A 164 3.88 3.52 -4.11
N GLU A 165 4.98 3.85 -4.77
CA GLU A 165 4.94 4.29 -6.17
C GLU A 165 5.10 3.14 -7.17
N ASN A 166 5.58 1.97 -6.74
CA ASN A 166 5.82 0.82 -7.63
C ASN A 166 5.06 -0.44 -7.25
N LEU A 167 5.45 -1.13 -6.18
CA LEU A 167 4.90 -2.45 -5.88
C LEU A 167 3.39 -2.43 -5.67
N LEU A 168 2.87 -1.41 -4.98
CA LEU A 168 1.45 -1.31 -4.67
C LEU A 168 0.60 -1.08 -5.96
N PRO A 169 0.84 -0.05 -6.80
CA PRO A 169 0.08 0.12 -8.04
C PRO A 169 0.26 -1.01 -9.05
N LEU A 170 1.51 -1.46 -9.29
CA LEU A 170 1.80 -2.50 -10.27
C LEU A 170 1.25 -3.86 -9.84
N GLY A 171 1.34 -4.18 -8.54
CA GLY A 171 0.75 -5.39 -7.98
C GLY A 171 -0.78 -5.35 -8.02
N SER A 172 -1.41 -4.20 -7.73
CA SER A 172 -2.85 -4.03 -7.91
C SER A 172 -3.29 -4.20 -9.37
N LEU A 173 -2.51 -3.66 -10.33
CA LEU A 173 -2.73 -3.89 -11.74
C LEU A 173 -2.66 -5.38 -12.08
N ALA A 174 -1.63 -6.08 -11.58
CA ALA A 174 -1.48 -7.52 -11.78
C ALA A 174 -2.69 -8.30 -11.24
N PHE A 175 -3.17 -7.99 -10.02
CA PHE A 175 -4.34 -8.67 -9.45
C PHE A 175 -5.63 -8.42 -10.24
N VAL A 176 -5.88 -7.18 -10.66
CA VAL A 176 -7.07 -6.86 -11.48
C VAL A 176 -7.03 -7.59 -12.82
N LEU A 177 -5.87 -7.62 -13.47
CA LEU A 177 -5.69 -8.36 -14.73
C LEU A 177 -5.84 -9.86 -14.53
N PHE A 178 -5.31 -10.40 -13.42
CA PHE A 178 -5.44 -11.81 -13.06
C PHE A 178 -6.92 -12.21 -12.85
N CYS A 179 -7.71 -11.39 -12.16
CA CYS A 179 -9.13 -11.67 -11.92
C CYS A 179 -10.02 -11.48 -13.16
N THR A 180 -9.65 -10.60 -14.10
CA THR A 180 -10.52 -10.25 -15.24
C THR A 180 -10.21 -11.02 -16.53
N ARG A 181 -8.95 -11.47 -16.71
CA ARG A 181 -8.50 -12.14 -17.94
C ARG A 181 -8.60 -13.66 -17.84
N LYS A 182 -8.86 -14.29 -19.00
CA LYS A 182 -9.02 -15.76 -19.13
C LYS A 182 -7.75 -16.57 -18.85
N ASN A 183 -6.57 -15.96 -18.98
CA ASN A 183 -5.29 -16.60 -18.69
C ASN A 183 -4.88 -16.51 -17.21
N GLY A 184 -5.60 -15.73 -16.41
CA GLY A 184 -5.48 -15.70 -14.95
C GLY A 184 -6.56 -16.55 -14.30
N TRP A 185 -7.15 -16.04 -13.22
CA TRP A 185 -8.27 -16.65 -12.52
C TRP A 185 -9.55 -16.68 -13.36
N GLY A 186 -9.77 -15.62 -14.16
CA GLY A 186 -10.97 -15.46 -14.97
C GLY A 186 -12.15 -14.84 -14.21
N TRP A 187 -12.94 -14.07 -14.95
CA TRP A 187 -14.02 -13.24 -14.41
C TRP A 187 -15.10 -14.05 -13.69
N GLU A 188 -15.46 -15.19 -14.26
CA GLU A 188 -16.53 -16.04 -13.76
C GLU A 188 -16.13 -16.73 -12.45
N ASN A 189 -14.90 -17.22 -12.36
CA ASN A 189 -14.35 -17.79 -11.13
C ASN A 189 -14.17 -16.72 -10.05
N PHE A 190 -13.78 -15.49 -10.44
CA PHE A 190 -13.68 -14.37 -9.52
C PHE A 190 -15.04 -14.04 -8.92
N LEU A 191 -16.09 -13.90 -9.75
CA LEU A 191 -17.44 -13.63 -9.27
C LEU A 191 -17.97 -14.74 -8.37
N SER A 192 -17.73 -16.00 -8.72
CA SER A 192 -18.15 -17.14 -7.91
C SER A 192 -17.55 -17.11 -6.50
N GLU A 193 -16.27 -16.74 -6.37
CA GLU A 193 -15.60 -16.65 -5.07
C GLU A 193 -16.00 -15.37 -4.32
N ALA A 194 -16.04 -14.23 -5.01
CA ALA A 194 -16.37 -12.94 -4.40
C ALA A 194 -17.81 -12.86 -3.85
N ASP A 195 -18.73 -13.56 -4.52
CA ASP A 195 -20.14 -13.65 -4.13
C ASP A 195 -20.44 -14.87 -3.26
N ALA A 196 -19.43 -15.65 -2.87
CA ALA A 196 -19.62 -16.74 -1.91
C ALA A 196 -20.16 -16.20 -0.58
N GLY A 197 -21.04 -16.97 0.07
CA GLY A 197 -21.63 -16.60 1.35
C GLY A 197 -22.77 -15.58 1.27
N LYS A 198 -23.11 -14.97 2.41
CA LYS A 198 -24.22 -14.03 2.56
C LYS A 198 -23.73 -12.58 2.50
N GLY A 199 -24.40 -11.74 1.73
CA GLY A 199 -24.17 -10.30 1.73
C GLY A 199 -24.34 -9.66 0.36
N ARG A 200 -23.67 -8.52 0.15
CA ARG A 200 -23.75 -7.79 -1.11
C ARG A 200 -22.93 -8.51 -2.17
N LYS A 201 -23.55 -8.78 -3.31
CA LYS A 201 -22.85 -9.28 -4.49
C LYS A 201 -21.99 -8.21 -5.13
N PHE A 202 -20.99 -8.66 -5.85
CA PHE A 202 -20.15 -7.83 -6.67
C PHE A 202 -20.98 -7.18 -7.79
N PHE A 203 -21.00 -5.85 -7.81
CA PHE A 203 -21.94 -5.08 -8.61
C PHE A 203 -21.28 -4.32 -9.77
N TYR A 204 -19.95 -4.30 -9.85
CA TYR A 204 -19.25 -3.61 -10.93
C TYR A 204 -19.24 -4.43 -12.22
N HIS A 205 -19.52 -3.77 -13.33
CA HIS A 205 -19.53 -4.42 -14.64
C HIS A 205 -18.13 -4.89 -15.06
N ARG A 206 -18.06 -6.04 -15.75
CA ARG A 206 -16.79 -6.60 -16.26
C ARG A 206 -15.97 -5.59 -17.05
N PHE A 207 -16.62 -4.80 -17.91
CA PHE A 207 -15.94 -3.77 -18.70
C PHE A 207 -15.22 -2.74 -17.82
N TYR A 208 -15.85 -2.30 -16.74
CA TYR A 208 -15.26 -1.35 -15.80
C TYR A 208 -14.00 -1.93 -15.15
N MET A 209 -14.07 -3.17 -14.66
CA MET A 209 -12.93 -3.84 -14.03
C MET A 209 -11.83 -4.23 -15.01
N THR A 210 -12.17 -4.53 -16.27
CA THR A 210 -11.20 -5.00 -17.27
C THR A 210 -10.45 -3.84 -17.95
N TRP A 211 -11.08 -2.67 -18.07
CA TRP A 211 -10.53 -1.55 -18.85
C TRP A 211 -10.37 -0.26 -18.04
N ILE A 212 -11.42 0.15 -17.33
CA ILE A 212 -11.41 1.44 -16.63
C ILE A 212 -10.48 1.39 -15.42
N VAL A 213 -10.60 0.37 -14.57
CA VAL A 213 -9.76 0.24 -13.38
C VAL A 213 -8.26 0.10 -13.74
N PRO A 214 -7.85 -0.77 -14.67
CA PRO A 214 -6.46 -0.81 -15.14
C PRO A 214 -5.96 0.52 -15.70
N ALA A 215 -6.77 1.23 -16.50
CA ALA A 215 -6.38 2.53 -17.04
C ALA A 215 -6.17 3.57 -15.94
N LEU A 216 -7.03 3.59 -14.90
CA LEU A 216 -6.87 4.45 -13.74
C LEU A 216 -5.60 4.12 -12.94
N ILE A 217 -5.31 2.83 -12.72
CA ILE A 217 -4.08 2.41 -12.02
C ILE A 217 -2.85 2.85 -12.80
N ILE A 218 -2.83 2.64 -14.13
CA ILE A 218 -1.72 3.07 -15.00
C ILE A 218 -1.55 4.59 -14.94
N PHE A 219 -2.66 5.35 -15.01
CA PHE A 219 -2.62 6.80 -14.90
C PHE A 219 -2.02 7.26 -13.57
N VAL A 220 -2.50 6.72 -12.45
CA VAL A 220 -2.00 7.08 -11.11
C VAL A 220 -0.53 6.72 -10.97
N TYR A 221 -0.11 5.54 -11.44
CA TYR A 221 1.28 5.11 -11.44
C TYR A 221 2.20 6.07 -12.22
N LEU A 222 1.84 6.40 -13.46
CA LEU A 222 2.61 7.33 -14.28
C LEU A 222 2.60 8.76 -13.71
N LYS A 223 1.48 9.16 -13.12
CA LYS A 223 1.35 10.45 -12.43
C LYS A 223 2.28 10.52 -11.21
N GLY A 224 2.40 9.45 -10.41
CA GLY A 224 3.31 9.39 -9.28
C GLY A 224 4.77 9.65 -9.69
N TYR A 225 5.21 9.00 -10.77
CA TYR A 225 6.52 9.25 -11.38
C TYR A 225 6.68 10.68 -11.88
N TRP A 226 5.65 11.22 -12.55
CA TRP A 226 5.67 12.59 -13.03
C TRP A 226 5.82 13.59 -11.87
N ASP A 227 4.98 13.46 -10.84
CA ASP A 227 4.96 14.37 -9.71
C ASP A 227 6.30 14.34 -8.95
N LEU A 228 6.93 13.17 -8.82
CA LEU A 228 8.21 12.99 -8.11
C LEU A 228 9.43 13.52 -8.90
N PHE A 229 9.48 13.30 -10.21
CA PHE A 229 10.68 13.57 -11.01
C PHE A 229 10.59 14.79 -11.93
N SER A 230 9.39 15.31 -12.21
CA SER A 230 9.22 16.54 -13.02
C SER A 230 9.96 17.76 -12.43
N PRO A 231 9.92 18.00 -11.10
CA PRO A 231 10.67 19.10 -10.49
C PRO A 231 12.20 18.97 -10.63
N GLN A 232 12.72 17.76 -10.91
CA GLN A 232 14.15 17.47 -10.98
C GLN A 232 14.75 17.67 -12.39
N GLY A 233 13.93 18.11 -13.34
CA GLY A 233 14.35 18.41 -14.70
C GLY A 233 14.06 17.29 -15.71
N THR A 234 14.01 17.68 -16.98
CA THR A 234 13.50 16.84 -18.08
C THR A 234 14.31 15.56 -18.31
N LYS A 235 15.63 15.59 -18.11
CA LYS A 235 16.50 14.41 -18.29
C LYS A 235 16.24 13.34 -17.23
N VAL A 236 16.11 13.74 -15.96
CA VAL A 236 15.83 12.85 -14.82
C VAL A 236 14.44 12.25 -14.98
N LEU A 237 13.45 13.09 -15.30
CA LEU A 237 12.10 12.65 -15.60
C LEU A 237 12.06 11.62 -16.74
N ALA A 238 12.73 11.91 -17.87
CA ALA A 238 12.73 10.99 -19.01
C ALA A 238 13.35 9.63 -18.66
N PHE A 239 14.43 9.61 -17.88
CA PHE A 239 15.07 8.39 -17.41
C PHE A 239 14.11 7.54 -16.55
N TRP A 240 13.54 8.14 -15.49
CA TRP A 240 12.65 7.41 -14.58
C TRP A 240 11.31 7.03 -15.23
N MET A 241 10.79 7.87 -16.12
CA MET A 241 9.59 7.56 -16.89
C MET A 241 9.83 6.37 -17.83
N THR A 242 11.04 6.25 -18.40
CA THR A 242 11.41 5.07 -19.20
C THR A 242 11.38 3.81 -18.35
N ILE A 243 11.93 3.85 -17.12
CA ILE A 243 11.86 2.74 -16.18
C ILE A 243 10.40 2.39 -15.84
N ALA A 244 9.58 3.39 -15.55
CA ALA A 244 8.15 3.19 -15.26
C ALA A 244 7.43 2.46 -16.40
N VAL A 245 7.65 2.91 -17.63
CA VAL A 245 7.06 2.28 -18.82
C VAL A 245 7.56 0.85 -19.00
N LEU A 246 8.85 0.57 -18.76
CA LEU A 246 9.38 -0.79 -18.84
C LEU A 246 8.75 -1.73 -17.80
N LEU A 247 8.58 -1.27 -16.56
CA LEU A 247 7.91 -2.03 -15.50
C LEU A 247 6.43 -2.29 -15.83
N LEU A 248 5.72 -1.28 -16.34
CA LEU A 248 4.35 -1.42 -16.82
C LEU A 248 4.25 -2.44 -17.96
N LEU A 249 5.13 -2.34 -18.94
CA LEU A 249 5.17 -3.27 -20.08
C LEU A 249 5.41 -4.70 -19.58
N PHE A 250 6.31 -4.89 -18.62
CA PHE A 250 6.53 -6.20 -18.00
C PHE A 250 5.24 -6.78 -17.40
N ILE A 251 4.49 -6.00 -16.60
CA ILE A 251 3.21 -6.44 -16.03
C ILE A 251 2.16 -6.73 -17.11
N LEU A 252 2.05 -5.86 -18.12
CA LEU A 252 1.07 -6.03 -19.20
C LEU A 252 1.39 -7.26 -20.07
N VAL A 253 2.66 -7.52 -20.33
CA VAL A 253 3.13 -8.67 -21.11
C VAL A 253 2.91 -9.99 -20.36
N THR A 254 3.24 -10.04 -19.07
CA THR A 254 2.97 -11.24 -18.25
C THR A 254 1.47 -11.53 -18.14
N ALA A 255 0.64 -10.49 -18.19
CA ALA A 255 -0.81 -10.63 -18.23
C ALA A 255 -1.38 -11.03 -19.61
N MET A 256 -0.60 -11.10 -20.69
CA MET A 256 -1.10 -11.54 -22.00
C MET A 256 -1.15 -13.07 -22.13
N PRO A 257 -2.11 -13.64 -22.88
CA PRO A 257 -2.19 -15.09 -23.07
C PRO A 257 -0.94 -15.58 -23.83
N GLY A 258 -0.30 -16.62 -23.29
CA GLY A 258 0.86 -17.26 -23.92
C GLY A 258 0.51 -17.90 -25.27
N LYS A 259 1.51 -18.08 -26.15
CA LYS A 259 1.34 -18.64 -27.52
C LYS A 259 0.52 -19.94 -27.56
N LYS A 260 0.63 -20.82 -26.56
CA LYS A 260 -0.14 -22.08 -26.46
C LYS A 260 -1.64 -21.89 -26.14
N GLN A 261 -2.02 -20.85 -25.39
CA GLN A 261 -3.44 -20.56 -25.07
C GLN A 261 -4.16 -19.85 -26.23
N ARG A 262 -3.43 -19.10 -27.06
CA ARG A 262 -3.99 -18.48 -28.28
C ARG A 262 -4.43 -19.53 -29.31
N ALA A 263 -3.72 -20.64 -29.44
CA ALA A 263 -4.10 -21.73 -30.35
C ALA A 263 -5.39 -22.45 -29.92
N LYS A 264 -5.58 -22.67 -28.61
CA LYS A 264 -6.78 -23.34 -28.05
C LYS A 264 -8.05 -22.48 -27.99
N SER A 265 -7.97 -21.18 -28.24
CA SER A 265 -9.11 -20.26 -28.22
C SER A 265 -9.55 -19.82 -29.62
N ALA A 266 -8.83 -20.28 -30.65
CA ALA A 266 -9.16 -20.09 -32.06
C ALA A 266 -9.78 -21.34 -32.71
N GLU A 267 -9.88 -22.45 -31.97
CA GLU A 267 -10.75 -23.60 -32.21
C GLU A 267 -12.03 -23.46 -31.38
#